data_AF-A0A968EYK0-F1
#
_entry.id   AF-A0A968EYK0-F1
#
_cell.length_a   1.000
_cell.length_b   1.000
_cell.length_c   1.000
_cell.angle_alpha   90.00
_cell.angle_beta   90.00
_cell.angle_gamma   90.00
#
_symmetry.space_group_name_H-M   'P 1'
#
loop_
_entity.id
_entity.type
_entity.pdbx_description
1 polymer ?
#
loop_
_entity_poly.entity_id
_entity_poly.type
_entity_poly.pdbx_seq_one_letter_code
_entity_poly.pdbx_strand_id
1 'polypeptide(L)'
;DMLLADGSISDLVPVEAIPNRDEYIIIAVNFGPGTFMRTNLDRGLDVLMRSDELARIKLNKMILEKANLVISPDVAHFHWAEFARYEEIIV
;
A
#
# COMPACT_ATOMS: atom_id res chain seq x y z
N ASP A 1 -17.31 -3.10 22.40
CA ASP A 1 -16.94 -2.08 21.42
C ASP A 1 -15.55 -2.29 20.89
N MET A 2 -15.33 -2.03 19.60
CA MET A 2 -14.03 -2.08 18.94
C MET A 2 -13.53 -0.67 18.65
N LEU A 3 -12.22 -0.44 18.81
CA LEU A 3 -11.54 0.77 18.34
C LEU A 3 -10.97 0.47 16.94
N LEU A 4 -11.47 1.19 15.94
CA LEU A 4 -11.14 0.95 14.53
C LEU A 4 -10.27 2.10 13.98
N ALA A 5 -9.42 1.77 13.02
CA ALA A 5 -8.63 2.68 12.21
C ALA A 5 -8.76 2.28 10.74
N ASP A 6 -8.07 2.98 9.83
CA ASP A 6 -8.02 2.55 8.43
C ASP A 6 -7.36 1.17 8.27
N GLY A 7 -7.73 0.47 7.20
CA GLY A 7 -7.22 -0.86 6.88
C GLY A 7 -5.86 -0.87 6.18
N SER A 8 -5.25 0.29 5.89
CA SER A 8 -4.03 0.36 5.07
C SER A 8 -2.83 -0.34 5.72
N ILE A 9 -2.87 -0.48 7.05
CA ILE A 9 -1.86 -1.18 7.84
C ILE A 9 -1.94 -2.70 7.63
N SER A 10 -3.16 -3.24 7.56
CA SER A 10 -3.42 -4.68 7.52
C SER A 10 -3.63 -5.22 6.11
N ASP A 11 -4.23 -4.42 5.22
CA ASP A 11 -4.65 -4.86 3.90
C ASP A 11 -4.77 -3.67 2.94
N LEU A 12 -3.63 -3.17 2.44
CA LEU A 12 -3.54 -1.96 1.60
C LEU A 12 -4.33 -2.09 0.29
N VAL A 13 -4.24 -3.26 -0.36
CA VAL A 13 -4.98 -3.58 -1.56
C VAL A 13 -5.74 -4.88 -1.26
N PRO A 14 -7.04 -4.83 -0.91
CA PRO A 14 -7.74 -5.95 -0.28
C PRO A 14 -8.19 -7.02 -1.27
N VAL A 15 -7.23 -7.62 -1.97
CA VAL A 15 -7.46 -8.68 -2.94
C VAL A 15 -8.08 -9.92 -2.26
N GLU A 16 -7.69 -10.20 -1.02
CA GLU A 16 -8.20 -11.35 -0.25
C GLU A 16 -9.59 -11.16 0.33
N ALA A 17 -10.09 -9.93 0.39
CA ALA A 17 -11.45 -9.65 0.84
C ALA A 17 -12.52 -10.07 -0.17
N ILE A 18 -12.13 -10.36 -1.43
CA ILE A 18 -13.06 -10.80 -2.48
C ILE A 18 -13.46 -12.25 -2.22
N PRO A 19 -14.76 -12.57 -2.04
CA PRO A 19 -15.22 -13.95 -1.92
C PRO A 19 -15.21 -14.67 -3.28
N ASN A 20 -15.10 -16.00 -3.28
CA ASN A 20 -15.10 -16.83 -4.49
C ASN A 20 -14.15 -16.32 -5.59
N ARG A 21 -12.93 -15.94 -5.21
CA ARG A 21 -11.96 -15.25 -6.08
C ARG A 21 -11.73 -15.92 -7.43
N ASP A 22 -11.80 -17.23 -7.48
CA ASP A 22 -11.58 -18.02 -8.69
C ASP A 22 -12.66 -17.79 -9.76
N GLU A 23 -13.78 -17.14 -9.41
CA GLU A 23 -14.86 -16.75 -10.32
C GLU A 23 -14.62 -15.39 -11.01
N TYR A 24 -13.61 -14.62 -10.59
CA TYR A 24 -13.38 -13.25 -11.05
C TYR A 24 -11.99 -13.06 -11.66
N ILE A 25 -11.91 -12.16 -12.63
CA ILE A 25 -10.63 -11.56 -13.03
C ILE A 25 -10.40 -10.35 -12.15
N ILE A 26 -9.39 -10.41 -11.29
CA ILE A 26 -9.06 -9.38 -10.32
C ILE A 26 -7.95 -8.48 -10.88
N ILE A 27 -8.28 -7.21 -11.09
CA ILE A 27 -7.34 -6.14 -11.44
C ILE A 27 -7.10 -5.32 -10.18
N ALA A 28 -5.90 -5.44 -9.61
CA ALA A 28 -5.48 -4.69 -8.44
C ALA A 28 -4.79 -3.38 -8.87
N VAL A 29 -5.11 -2.27 -8.19
CA VAL A 29 -4.42 -0.99 -8.37
C VAL A 29 -3.64 -0.69 -7.11
N ASN A 30 -2.32 -0.56 -7.24
CA ASN A 30 -1.42 -0.36 -6.12
C ASN A 30 -0.67 0.97 -6.27
N PHE A 31 -0.98 1.93 -5.40
CA PHE A 31 -0.23 3.19 -5.32
C PHE A 31 1.07 3.07 -4.50
N GLY A 32 1.28 1.92 -3.86
CA GLY A 32 2.44 1.61 -3.02
C GLY A 32 2.48 2.45 -1.73
N PRO A 33 3.25 2.01 -0.72
CA PRO A 33 3.78 2.97 0.25
C PRO A 33 4.76 3.87 -0.51
N GLY A 34 4.59 5.19 -0.41
CA GLY A 34 5.45 6.18 -1.07
C GLY A 34 6.94 5.82 -0.95
N THR A 35 7.75 6.15 -1.96
CA THR A 35 9.17 5.78 -2.10
C THR A 35 10.12 6.36 -1.04
N PHE A 36 9.61 6.86 0.08
CA PHE A 36 10.40 7.39 1.18
C PHE A 36 11.03 6.26 1.99
N MET A 37 12.10 5.67 1.45
CA MET A 37 13.00 4.85 2.25
C MET A 37 13.55 5.70 3.40
N ARG A 38 13.10 5.43 4.63
CA ARG A 38 13.79 5.92 5.82
C ARG A 38 15.13 5.19 5.91
N THR A 39 16.19 5.87 5.47
CA THR A 39 17.56 5.36 5.51
C THR A 39 18.27 5.65 6.82
N ASN A 40 17.75 6.60 7.61
CA ASN A 40 18.33 6.94 8.88
C ASN A 40 17.72 6.11 10.03
N LEU A 41 18.55 5.35 10.74
CA LEU A 41 18.17 4.38 11.78
C LEU A 41 18.82 4.70 13.13
N ASP A 42 18.97 5.99 13.43
CA ASP A 42 19.72 6.47 14.60
C ASP A 42 19.00 6.24 15.94
N ARG A 43 17.68 6.01 15.93
CA ARG A 43 16.85 5.86 17.14
C ARG A 43 16.01 4.60 17.08
N GLY A 44 15.65 4.08 18.26
CA GLY A 44 14.78 2.90 18.38
C GLY A 44 13.42 3.07 17.69
N LEU A 45 12.86 4.29 17.70
CA LEU A 45 11.62 4.59 16.97
C LEU A 45 11.82 4.48 15.45
N ASP A 46 12.97 4.89 14.93
CA ASP A 46 13.26 4.80 13.49
C ASP A 46 13.36 3.35 13.04
N VAL A 47 14.03 2.51 13.83
CA VAL A 47 14.11 1.06 13.60
C VAL A 47 12.73 0.40 13.64
N LEU A 48 11.90 0.77 14.61
CA LEU A 48 10.53 0.26 14.72
C LEU A 48 9.70 0.65 13.49
N MET A 49 9.71 1.93 13.11
CA MET A 49 8.96 2.42 11.95
C MET A 49 9.45 1.78 10.65
N ARG A 50 10.76 1.60 10.48
CA ARG A 50 11.32 0.90 9.32
C ARG A 50 10.92 -0.57 9.28
N SER A 51 10.88 -1.24 10.42
CA SER A 51 10.47 -2.64 10.50
C SER A 51 9.01 -2.83 10.13
N ASP A 52 8.13 -1.93 10.59
CA ASP A 52 6.71 -1.90 10.22
C ASP A 52 6.53 -1.66 8.71
N GLU A 53 7.26 -0.69 8.14
CA GLU A 53 7.24 -0.40 6.71
C GLU A 53 7.64 -1.63 5.87
N LEU A 54 8.75 -2.32 6.24
CA LEU A 54 9.19 -3.53 5.54
C LEU A 54 8.17 -4.68 5.64
N ALA A 55 7.54 -4.85 6.80
CA ALA A 55 6.48 -5.83 6.99
C ALA A 55 5.28 -5.55 6.07
N ARG A 56 4.85 -4.29 5.98
CA ARG A 56 3.77 -3.85 5.08
C ARG A 56 4.13 -4.04 3.61
N ILE A 57 5.35 -3.68 3.19
CA ILE A 57 5.81 -3.91 1.81
C ILE A 57 5.74 -5.40 1.48
N LYS A 58 6.23 -6.26 2.37
CA LYS A 58 6.22 -7.71 2.16
C LYS A 58 4.79 -8.26 2.11
N LEU A 59 3.92 -7.83 3.02
CA LEU A 59 2.52 -8.24 3.07
C LEU A 59 1.78 -7.81 1.80
N ASN A 60 1.88 -6.54 1.42
CA ASN A 60 1.25 -6.01 0.21
C ASN A 60 1.72 -6.78 -1.03
N LYS A 61 3.02 -7.07 -1.14
CA LYS A 61 3.54 -7.93 -2.23
C LYS A 61 2.87 -9.30 -2.26
N MET A 62 2.75 -9.98 -1.12
CA MET A 62 2.12 -11.29 -1.02
C MET A 62 0.62 -11.25 -1.38
N ILE A 63 -0.07 -10.16 -1.08
CA ILE A 63 -1.49 -9.99 -1.41
C ILE A 63 -1.67 -9.71 -2.90
N LEU A 64 -0.85 -8.82 -3.47
CA LEU A 64 -0.87 -8.46 -4.89
C LEU A 64 -0.52 -9.64 -5.81
N GLU A 65 0.35 -10.55 -5.38
CA GLU A 65 0.67 -11.80 -6.09
C GLU A 65 -0.58 -12.67 -6.35
N LYS A 66 -1.68 -12.43 -5.63
CA LYS A 66 -2.92 -13.17 -5.81
C LYS A 66 -3.83 -12.54 -6.89
N ALA A 67 -3.60 -11.30 -7.30
CA ALA A 67 -4.38 -10.64 -8.35
C ALA A 67 -4.00 -11.16 -9.74
N ASN A 68 -4.92 -11.10 -10.71
CA ASN A 68 -4.63 -11.51 -12.09
C ASN A 68 -3.82 -10.46 -12.85
N LEU A 69 -4.01 -9.19 -12.52
CA LEU A 69 -3.24 -8.06 -13.05
C LEU A 69 -3.03 -7.02 -11.94
N VAL A 70 -1.83 -6.45 -11.88
CA VAL A 70 -1.51 -5.35 -10.97
C VAL A 70 -1.13 -4.12 -11.80
N ILE A 71 -1.85 -3.02 -11.59
CA ILE A 71 -1.53 -1.69 -12.12
C ILE A 71 -0.85 -0.91 -10.99
N SER A 72 0.39 -0.48 -11.20
CA SER A 72 1.13 0.35 -10.24
C SER A 72 1.53 1.68 -10.87
N PRO A 73 0.69 2.71 -10.80
CA PRO A 73 1.03 4.04 -11.32
C PRO A 73 2.21 4.65 -10.57
N ASP A 74 3.08 5.37 -11.26
CA ASP A 74 4.24 6.05 -10.66
C ASP A 74 3.83 7.39 -10.02
N VAL A 75 3.01 7.32 -8.98
CA VAL A 75 2.48 8.49 -8.23
C VAL A 75 2.93 8.49 -6.76
N ALA A 76 3.80 7.55 -6.37
CA ALA A 76 4.29 7.36 -5.01
C ALA A 76 5.08 8.56 -4.46
N HIS A 77 5.51 9.48 -5.33
CA HIS A 77 6.23 10.69 -4.98
C HIS A 77 5.30 11.86 -4.59
N PHE A 78 3.99 11.76 -4.87
CA PHE A 78 3.01 12.70 -4.35
C PHE A 78 2.70 12.39 -2.89
N HIS A 79 2.60 13.44 -2.07
CA HIS A 79 2.12 13.27 -0.70
C HIS A 79 0.63 12.91 -0.73
N TRP A 80 0.18 12.02 0.16
CA TRP A 80 -1.23 11.56 0.18
C TRP A 80 -2.25 12.69 0.38
N ALA A 81 -1.82 13.81 0.95
CA ALA A 81 -2.61 15.03 1.14
C ALA A 81 -2.31 16.13 0.11
N GLU A 82 -1.67 15.81 -1.02
CA GLU A 82 -1.42 16.74 -2.13
C GLU A 82 -2.62 16.78 -3.08
N PHE A 83 -3.46 17.81 -2.95
CA PHE A 83 -4.66 17.97 -3.75
C PHE A 83 -4.49 18.98 -4.90
N ALA A 84 -3.48 19.84 -4.85
CA ALA A 84 -3.32 20.91 -5.84
C ALA A 84 -2.83 20.38 -7.19
N ARG A 85 -2.10 19.26 -7.18
CA ARG A 85 -1.51 18.63 -8.37
C ARG A 85 -2.34 17.45 -8.90
N TYR A 86 -3.65 17.46 -8.67
CA TYR A 86 -4.53 16.33 -9.02
C TYR A 86 -4.48 15.95 -10.52
N GLU A 87 -4.27 16.91 -11.41
CA GLU A 87 -4.17 16.64 -12.85
C GLU A 87 -2.97 15.74 -13.16
N GLU A 88 -1.83 15.95 -12.48
CA GLU A 88 -0.64 15.12 -12.64
C GLU A 88 -0.79 13.72 -12.00
N ILE A 89 -1.75 13.54 -11.09
CA ILE A 89 -2.03 12.25 -10.44
C ILE A 89 -2.98 11.40 -11.29
N ILE A 90 -3.89 12.03 -12.03
CA ILE A 90 -4.95 11.36 -12.80
C ILE A 90 -4.57 11.15 -14.27
N VAL A 91 -3.85 12.10 -14.88
CA VAL A 91 -3.52 12.13 -16.33
C VAL A 91 -2.19 11.44 -16.61
#